data_AF-A0A2V8DX56-F1
#
_entry.id   AF-A0A2V8DX56-F1
#
_cell.length_a   1.000
_cell.length_b   1.000
_cell.length_c   1.000
_cell.angle_alpha   90.00
_cell.angle_beta   90.00
_cell.angle_gamma   90.00
#
_symmetry.space_group_name_H-M   'P 1'
#
loop_
_entity.id
_entity.type
_entity.pdbx_description
1 polymer ?
#
loop_
_entity_poly.entity_id
_entity_poly.type
_entity_poly.pdbx_seq_one_letter_code
_entity_poly.pdbx_strand_id
1 'polypeptide(L)' 'MPVSLADLRRYAIDSSLFPPATLKRAIDRLGFVQADPIRAPARAQDLTLRHRVRGYRAGDLERRYATLGVEEDTFI' A
#
# COMPACT_ATOMS: atom_id res chain seq x y z
N MET A 1 7.68 29.52 -12.37
CA MET A 1 8.90 28.68 -12.34
C MET A 1 8.52 27.29 -12.83
N PRO A 2 9.34 26.65 -13.67
CA PRO A 2 9.05 25.28 -14.11
C PRO A 2 9.14 24.31 -12.91
N VAL A 3 8.34 23.25 -12.93
CA VAL A 3 8.37 22.18 -11.93
C VAL A 3 9.73 21.48 -12.01
N SER A 4 10.44 21.39 -10.88
CA SER A 4 11.72 20.66 -10.80
C SER A 4 11.54 19.21 -10.34
N LEU A 5 12.57 18.38 -10.53
CA LEU A 5 12.60 17.02 -9.96
C LEU A 5 12.53 17.04 -8.43
N ALA A 6 13.06 18.08 -7.78
CA ALA A 6 12.99 18.23 -6.34
C ALA A 6 11.54 18.48 -5.86
N ASP A 7 10.78 19.27 -6.62
CA ASP A 7 9.36 19.50 -6.35
C ASP A 7 8.55 18.21 -6.52
N LEU A 8 8.79 17.45 -7.60
CA LEU A 8 8.15 16.16 -7.82
C LEU A 8 8.47 15.15 -6.71
N ARG A 9 9.73 15.09 -6.25
CA ARG A 9 10.14 14.21 -5.16
C ARG A 9 9.43 14.58 -3.85
N ARG A 10 9.39 15.87 -3.50
CA ARG A 10 8.70 16.33 -2.28
C ARG A 10 7.22 15.97 -2.34
N TYR A 11 6.57 16.25 -3.47
CA TYR A 11 5.17 15.91 -3.68
C TYR A 11 4.90 14.40 -3.59
N ALA A 12 5.75 13.57 -4.19
CA ALA A 12 5.64 12.11 -4.13
C ALA A 12 5.78 11.57 -2.70
N ILE A 13 6.71 12.12 -1.90
CA ILE A 13 6.89 11.73 -0.50
C ILE A 13 5.64 12.08 0.32
N ASP A 14 5.17 13.32 0.23
CA ASP A 14 4.01 13.80 1.00
C ASP A 14 2.72 13.05 0.62
N SER A 15 2.55 12.70 -0.65
CA SER A 15 1.37 11.97 -1.13
C SER A 15 1.40 10.47 -0.81
N SER A 16 2.57 9.83 -0.84
CA SER A 16 2.73 8.38 -0.70
C SER A 16 3.00 7.88 0.73
N LEU A 17 3.46 8.75 1.64
CA LEU A 17 3.69 8.47 3.07
C LEU A 17 2.67 9.20 3.96
N PHE A 18 1.39 8.98 3.65
CA PHE A 18 0.28 9.53 4.44
C PHE A 18 0.23 8.95 5.87
N PRO A 19 -0.41 9.65 6.82
CA PRO A 19 -0.56 9.16 8.19
C PRO A 19 -1.18 7.75 8.25
N PRO A 20 -0.69 6.85 9.14
CA PRO A 20 -1.19 5.48 9.20
C PRO A 20 -2.71 5.38 9.37
N ALA A 21 -3.35 4.62 8.50
CA ALA A 21 -4.80 4.46 8.39
C ALA A 21 -5.25 3.02 8.73
N THR A 22 -6.53 2.72 8.53
CA THR A 22 -7.02 1.32 8.51
C THR A 22 -6.57 0.64 7.21
N LEU A 23 -6.53 -0.69 7.21
CA LEU A 23 -6.11 -1.47 6.03
C LEU A 23 -6.90 -1.12 4.77
N LYS A 24 -8.24 -1.10 4.85
CA LYS A 24 -9.09 -0.73 3.71
C LYS A 24 -8.80 0.69 3.21
N ARG A 25 -8.73 1.68 4.11
CA ARG A 25 -8.44 3.08 3.73
C ARG A 25 -7.05 3.24 3.10
N ALA A 26 -6.07 2.46 3.55
CA ALA A 26 -4.75 2.47 2.94
C ALA A 26 -4.78 1.91 1.51
N ILE A 27 -5.49 0.80 1.28
CA ILE A 27 -5.68 0.22 -0.06
C ILE A 27 -6.45 1.20 -0.97
N ASP A 28 -7.58 1.73 -0.51
CA ASP A 28 -8.39 2.71 -1.26
C ASP A 28 -7.54 3.94 -1.67
N ARG A 29 -6.65 4.40 -0.79
CA ARG A 29 -5.76 5.55 -1.07
C ARG A 29 -4.60 5.21 -2.00
N LEU A 30 -4.06 3.99 -1.92
CA LEU A 30 -3.02 3.52 -2.84
C LEU A 30 -3.61 3.22 -4.24
N GLY A 31 -4.91 2.96 -4.33
CA GLY A 31 -5.62 2.57 -5.55
C GLY A 31 -5.38 1.12 -5.94
N PHE A 32 -4.16 0.62 -5.73
CA PHE A 32 -3.78 -0.76 -5.97
C PHE A 32 -2.68 -1.20 -5.01
N VAL A 33 -2.68 -2.47 -4.63
CA VAL A 33 -1.58 -3.12 -3.90
C VAL A 33 -1.30 -4.46 -4.56
N GLN A 34 -0.07 -4.67 -5.01
CA GLN A 34 0.34 -5.97 -5.55
C GLN A 34 0.43 -7.00 -4.42
N ALA A 35 -0.39 -8.04 -4.49
CA ALA A 35 -0.27 -9.22 -3.63
C ALA A 35 0.77 -10.19 -4.22
N ASP A 36 2.00 -10.12 -3.70
CA ASP A 36 3.12 -10.93 -4.15
C ASP A 36 3.19 -12.28 -3.39
N PRO A 37 3.27 -13.44 -4.10
CA PRO A 37 3.48 -14.73 -3.45
C PRO A 37 4.91 -14.94 -2.92
N ILE A 38 5.92 -14.21 -3.43
CA ILE A 38 7.33 -14.39 -3.07
C ILE A 38 7.59 -13.88 -1.65
N ARG A 39 8.25 -14.71 -0.84
CA ARG A 39 8.52 -14.45 0.60
C ARG A 39 10.01 -14.29 0.92
N ALA A 40 10.76 -13.63 0.05
CA ALA A 40 12.20 -13.44 0.23
C ALA A 40 12.60 -11.99 -0.13
N PRO A 41 13.00 -11.13 0.84
CA PRO A 41 13.04 -11.35 2.30
C PRO A 41 11.69 -11.18 3.01
N ALA A 42 10.69 -10.57 2.36
CA ALA A 42 9.32 -10.40 2.82
C ALA A 42 8.43 -10.12 1.59
N ARG A 43 7.10 -10.27 1.72
CA ARG A 43 6.18 -10.00 0.60
C ARG A 43 6.06 -8.49 0.34
N ALA A 44 5.96 -8.09 -0.93
CA ALA A 44 5.91 -6.69 -1.33
C ALA A 44 4.74 -5.91 -0.70
N GLN A 45 3.56 -6.53 -0.60
CA GLN A 45 2.39 -5.97 0.08
C GLN A 45 2.65 -5.71 1.57
N ASP A 46 3.36 -6.62 2.25
CA ASP A 46 3.63 -6.46 3.68
C ASP A 46 4.54 -5.25 3.92
N LEU A 47 5.58 -5.09 3.09
CA LEU A 47 6.50 -3.94 3.16
C LEU A 47 5.79 -2.63 2.84
N THR A 48 4.90 -2.65 1.84
CA THR A 48 4.11 -1.48 1.44
C THR A 48 3.15 -1.04 2.55
N LEU A 49 2.44 -1.99 3.16
CA LEU A 49 1.38 -1.71 4.14
C LEU A 49 1.91 -1.46 5.55
N ARG A 50 3.09 -1.98 5.90
CA ARG A 50 3.68 -1.87 7.25
C ARG A 50 3.72 -0.46 7.82
N HIS A 51 4.08 0.53 7.01
CA HIS A 51 4.17 1.93 7.45
C HIS A 51 2.87 2.73 7.23
N ARG A 52 1.90 2.16 6.49
CA ARG A 52 0.68 2.84 6.05
C ARG A 52 -0.56 2.40 6.83
N VAL A 53 -0.49 1.26 7.51
CA VAL A 53 -1.61 0.70 8.27
C VAL A 53 -1.26 0.62 9.76
N ARG A 54 -2.13 1.19 10.60
CA ARG A 54 -1.94 1.23 12.05
C ARG A 54 -1.89 -0.20 12.61
N GLY A 55 -0.77 -0.53 13.25
CA GLY A 55 -0.58 -1.83 13.90
C GLY A 55 -0.51 -3.01 12.93
N TYR A 56 -0.17 -2.77 11.65
CA TYR A 56 -0.08 -3.81 10.64
C TYR A 56 0.90 -4.92 11.02
N ARG A 57 0.47 -6.16 10.83
CA ARG A 57 1.30 -7.36 10.95
C ARG A 57 1.36 -8.07 9.61
N ALA A 58 2.51 -8.68 9.32
CA ALA A 58 2.68 -9.48 8.12
C ALA A 58 1.53 -10.48 7.97
N GLY A 59 0.88 -10.49 6.80
CA GLY A 59 -0.28 -11.35 6.54
C GLY A 59 -1.64 -10.77 6.90
N ASP A 60 -1.71 -9.51 7.37
CA ASP A 60 -3.00 -8.88 7.70
C ASP A 60 -3.86 -8.68 6.46
N LEU A 61 -3.26 -8.51 5.28
CA LEU A 61 -3.99 -8.44 4.02
C LEU A 61 -4.73 -9.76 3.76
N GLU A 62 -4.00 -10.87 3.74
CA GLU A 62 -4.56 -12.19 3.43
C GLU A 62 -5.55 -12.65 4.52
N ARG A 63 -5.25 -12.42 5.80
CA ARG A 63 -6.15 -12.77 6.91
C ARG A 63 -7.49 -12.03 6.85
N ARG A 64 -7.49 -10.78 6.37
CA ARG A 64 -8.69 -9.92 6.37
C ARG A 64 -9.36 -9.84 5.00
N TYR A 65 -8.75 -10.37 3.95
CA TYR A 65 -9.19 -10.29 2.56
C TYR A 65 -10.71 -10.49 2.41
N ALA A 66 -11.23 -11.61 2.93
CA ALA A 66 -12.66 -11.96 2.86
C ALA A 66 -13.63 -10.93 3.47
N THR A 67 -13.14 -10.06 4.36
CA THR A 67 -13.94 -9.03 5.05
C THR A 67 -13.62 -7.61 4.60
N LEU A 68 -12.60 -7.42 3.76
CA LEU A 68 -12.15 -6.09 3.32
C LEU A 68 -13.03 -5.49 2.23
N GLY A 69 -13.78 -6.31 1.49
CA GLY A 69 -14.56 -5.88 0.34
C GLY A 69 -13.67 -5.29 -0.76
N VAL A 70 -12.48 -5.88 -0.94
CA VAL A 70 -11.54 -5.57 -2.02
C VAL A 70 -11.46 -6.80 -2.92
N GLU A 71 -11.24 -6.59 -4.21
CA GLU A 71 -11.16 -7.66 -5.19
C GLU A 71 -9.75 -7.72 -5.76
N GLU A 72 -9.30 -8.93 -6.09
CA GLU A 72 -8.14 -9.13 -6.95
C GLU A 72 -8.50 -8.69 -8.37
N ASP A 73 -7.71 -7.76 -8.92
CA ASP A 73 -7.87 -7.35 -10.30
C ASP A 73 -7.23 -8.41 -11.21
N THR A 74 -8.02 -8.95 -12.14
CA THR A 74 -7.54 -9.90 -13.14
C THR A 74 -7.45 -9.19 -14.48
N PHE A 75 -6.23 -9.01 -14.99
CA PHE A 75 -6.04 -8.64 -16.39
C PHE A 75 -6.40 -9.86 -17.25
N ILE A 76 -7.55 -9.80 -17.94
CA ILE A 76 -7.96 -10.76 -18.98
C ILE A 76 -7.70 -10.14 -20.35
#